data_AF-A0A3D3NCV3-F1
#
_entry.id   AF-A0A3D3NCV3-F1
#
_cell.length_a   1.000
_cell.length_b   1.000
_cell.length_c   1.000
_cell.angle_alpha   90.00
_cell.angle_beta   90.00
_cell.angle_gamma   90.00
#
_symmetry.space_group_name_H-M   'P 1'
#
loop_
_entity.id
_entity.type
_entity.pdbx_description
1 polymer ?
#
loop_
_entity_poly.entity_id
_entity_poly.type
_entity_poly.pdbx_seq_one_letter_code
_entity_poly.pdbx_strand_id
1 'polypeptide(L)'
;MDATPPSPPLAALEQSDDFVGRHIGPNASEIASMLASIGVSSLAELVAQTVPAAIRLAAPLALAGPRSEIEALAALQAIAGRNHRR
;
A
#
# COMPACT_ATOMS: atom_id res chain seq x y z
N MET A 1 -35.71 16.48 5.76
CA MET A 1 -34.50 17.28 6.07
C MET A 1 -33.34 16.30 6.02
N ASP A 2 -32.80 16.07 4.82
CA ASP A 2 -31.69 15.15 4.65
C ASP A 2 -30.40 15.85 5.07
N ALA A 3 -29.75 15.28 6.09
CA ALA A 3 -28.46 15.74 6.57
C ALA A 3 -27.41 15.47 5.48
N THR A 4 -26.76 16.53 5.01
CA THR A 4 -25.59 16.42 4.15
C THR A 4 -24.51 15.61 4.89
N PRO A 5 -23.93 14.55 4.29
CA PRO A 5 -22.85 13.83 4.94
C PRO A 5 -21.64 14.76 5.13
N PRO A 6 -20.85 14.57 6.21
CA PRO A 6 -19.70 15.42 6.47
C PRO A 6 -18.69 15.31 5.32
N SER A 7 -18.17 16.46 4.88
CA SER A 7 -17.09 16.52 3.88
C SER A 7 -15.86 15.75 4.37
N PRO A 8 -15.14 15.04 3.49
CA PRO A 8 -13.93 14.32 3.88
C PRO A 8 -12.87 15.29 4.43
N PRO A 9 -12.05 14.85 5.40
CA PRO A 9 -10.94 15.65 5.89
C PRO A 9 -9.91 15.87 4.77
N LEU A 10 -9.18 17.00 4.81
CA LEU A 10 -8.20 17.35 3.78
C LEU A 10 -7.19 16.23 3.51
N ALA A 11 -6.73 15.53 4.55
CA ALA A 11 -5.80 14.40 4.44
C ALA A 11 -6.33 13.26 3.53
N ALA A 12 -7.64 13.04 3.46
CA ALA A 12 -8.22 12.01 2.59
C ALA A 12 -8.18 12.40 1.10
N LEU A 13 -7.94 13.68 0.79
CA LEU A 13 -7.82 14.20 -0.57
C LEU A 13 -6.37 14.22 -1.07
N GLU A 14 -5.39 14.00 -0.20
CA GLU A 14 -3.95 14.06 -0.53
C GLU A 14 -3.44 12.82 -1.29
N GLN A 15 -4.25 11.74 -1.38
CA GLN A 15 -3.98 10.55 -2.20
C GLN A 15 -2.57 9.94 -2.00
N SER A 16 -2.07 9.99 -0.77
CA SER A 16 -0.72 9.51 -0.41
C SER A 16 -0.46 8.03 -0.73
N ASP A 17 -1.53 7.24 -0.90
CA ASP A 17 -1.49 5.80 -1.19
C ASP A 17 -1.68 5.44 -2.67
N ASP A 18 -1.78 6.44 -3.57
CA ASP A 18 -2.07 6.21 -5.01
C ASP A 18 -1.05 5.28 -5.70
N PHE A 19 0.21 5.31 -5.25
CA PHE A 19 1.24 4.41 -5.74
C PHE A 19 0.86 2.93 -5.58
N VAL A 20 0.28 2.55 -4.42
CA VAL A 20 -0.09 1.15 -4.15
C VAL A 20 -1.19 0.71 -5.12
N GLY A 21 -2.18 1.56 -5.38
CA GLY A 21 -3.27 1.29 -6.30
C GLY A 21 -2.84 1.16 -7.77
N ARG A 22 -1.79 1.89 -8.18
CA ARG A 22 -1.19 1.74 -9.53
C ARG A 22 -0.23 0.56 -9.64
N HIS A 23 0.42 0.19 -8.55
CA HIS A 23 1.41 -0.88 -8.52
C HIS A 23 0.78 -2.28 -8.38
N ILE A 24 -0.23 -2.42 -7.54
CA ILE A 24 -0.96 -3.67 -7.33
C ILE A 24 -2.12 -3.74 -8.33
N GLY A 25 -2.01 -4.63 -9.32
CA GLY A 25 -3.01 -4.76 -10.37
C GLY A 25 -4.42 -5.13 -9.87
N PRO A 26 -4.58 -6.23 -9.11
CA PRO A 26 -5.89 -6.65 -8.63
C PRO A 26 -6.52 -5.66 -7.65
N ASN A 27 -7.72 -5.19 -7.97
CA ASN A 27 -8.53 -4.42 -7.04
C ASN A 27 -9.26 -5.32 -6.03
N ALA A 28 -9.97 -4.72 -5.07
CA ALA A 28 -10.63 -5.46 -3.99
C ALA A 28 -11.62 -6.53 -4.49
N SER A 29 -12.37 -6.27 -5.57
CA SER A 29 -13.34 -7.22 -6.12
C SER A 29 -12.66 -8.39 -6.86
N GLU A 30 -11.57 -8.11 -7.56
CA GLU A 30 -10.75 -9.12 -8.22
C GLU A 30 -10.07 -10.03 -7.18
N ILE A 31 -9.50 -9.43 -6.12
CA ILE A 31 -8.93 -10.18 -4.99
C ILE A 31 -9.99 -11.09 -4.36
N ALA A 32 -11.21 -10.59 -4.12
CA ALA A 32 -12.30 -11.40 -3.57
C ALA A 32 -12.66 -12.58 -4.49
N SER A 33 -12.72 -12.37 -5.81
CA SER A 33 -12.97 -13.43 -6.79
C SER A 33 -11.86 -14.48 -6.82
N MET A 34 -10.60 -14.05 -6.77
CA MET A 34 -9.44 -14.94 -6.71
C MET A 34 -9.46 -15.79 -5.43
N LEU A 35 -9.69 -15.17 -4.27
CA LEU A 35 -9.76 -15.85 -2.97
C LEU A 35 -10.88 -16.91 -2.93
N ALA A 36 -12.06 -16.57 -3.46
CA ALA A 36 -13.18 -17.50 -3.56
C ALA A 36 -12.85 -18.71 -4.45
N SER A 37 -12.09 -18.50 -5.53
CA SER A 37 -11.69 -19.57 -6.46
C SER A 37 -10.79 -20.62 -5.82
N ILE A 38 -10.04 -20.23 -4.79
CA ILE A 38 -9.14 -21.12 -4.04
C ILE A 38 -9.67 -21.47 -2.64
N GLY A 39 -10.90 -21.07 -2.32
CA GLY A 39 -11.59 -21.46 -1.09
C GLY A 39 -11.07 -20.82 0.20
N VAL A 40 -10.41 -19.65 0.13
CA VAL A 40 -9.97 -18.91 1.32
C VAL A 40 -10.75 -17.61 1.50
N SER A 41 -10.92 -17.16 2.74
CA SER A 41 -11.76 -16.00 3.09
C SER A 41 -11.02 -14.65 3.07
N SER A 42 -9.68 -14.66 3.13
CA SER A 42 -8.88 -13.43 3.16
C SER A 42 -7.43 -13.65 2.73
N LEU A 43 -6.75 -12.55 2.35
CA LEU A 43 -5.30 -12.56 2.14
C LEU A 43 -4.53 -12.96 3.41
N ALA A 44 -5.02 -12.58 4.59
CA ALA A 44 -4.36 -12.93 5.85
C ALA A 44 -4.41 -14.44 6.12
N GLU A 45 -5.55 -15.07 5.84
CA GLU A 45 -5.71 -16.53 5.91
C GLU A 45 -4.80 -17.22 4.89
N LEU A 46 -4.80 -16.75 3.63
CA LEU A 46 -3.94 -17.29 2.58
C LEU A 46 -2.46 -17.29 3.01
N VAL A 47 -1.98 -16.16 3.54
CA VAL A 47 -0.60 -16.04 4.05
C VAL A 47 -0.35 -17.01 5.21
N ALA A 48 -1.31 -17.17 6.13
CA ALA A 48 -1.16 -18.07 7.28
C ALA A 48 -1.10 -19.55 6.87
N GLN A 49 -1.85 -19.96 5.86
CA GLN A 49 -1.82 -21.32 5.33
C GLN A 49 -0.58 -21.60 4.47
N THR A 50 0.03 -20.56 3.87
CA THR A 50 1.16 -20.71 2.94
C THR A 50 2.53 -20.57 3.62
N VAL A 51 2.69 -19.63 4.56
CA VAL A 51 3.98 -19.32 5.17
C VAL A 51 4.03 -19.86 6.61
N PRO A 52 4.95 -20.79 6.94
CA PRO A 52 5.07 -21.34 8.29
C PRO A 52 5.26 -20.26 9.36
N ALA A 53 4.48 -20.35 10.44
CA ALA A 53 4.48 -19.36 11.50
C ALA A 53 5.87 -19.10 12.11
N ALA A 54 6.71 -20.14 12.20
CA ALA A 54 8.06 -20.06 12.78
C ALA A 54 9.02 -19.12 12.02
N ILE A 55 8.74 -18.79 10.77
CA ILE A 55 9.60 -17.92 9.94
C ILE A 55 8.91 -16.60 9.56
N ARG A 56 7.71 -16.33 10.06
CA ARG A 56 7.00 -15.07 9.81
C ARG A 56 7.53 -13.97 10.72
N LEU A 57 7.57 -12.74 10.20
CA LEU A 57 7.89 -11.58 11.01
C LEU A 57 6.84 -11.40 12.12
N ALA A 58 7.30 -11.21 13.35
CA ALA A 58 6.45 -11.00 14.53
C ALA A 58 5.91 -9.57 14.63
N ALA A 59 6.52 -8.63 13.92
CA ALA A 59 6.13 -7.22 13.87
C ALA A 59 6.22 -6.70 12.42
N PRO A 60 5.49 -5.62 12.08
CA PRO A 60 5.64 -4.94 10.80
C PRO A 60 7.08 -4.48 10.56
N LEU A 61 7.43 -4.24 9.29
CA LEU A 61 8.73 -3.69 8.94
C LEU A 61 8.93 -2.32 9.58
N ALA A 62 10.10 -2.11 10.19
CA ALA A 62 10.49 -0.83 10.77
C ALA A 62 10.96 0.15 9.68
N LEU A 63 10.02 0.58 8.84
CA LEU A 63 10.24 1.54 7.76
C LEU A 63 9.63 2.90 8.12
N ALA A 64 10.15 3.96 7.51
CA ALA A 64 9.49 5.26 7.53
C ALA A 64 8.12 5.16 6.83
N GLY A 65 7.23 6.12 7.12
CA GLY A 65 5.93 6.20 6.45
C GLY A 65 6.06 6.24 4.92
N PRO A 66 5.00 5.81 4.19
CA PRO A 66 4.99 5.87 2.74
C PRO A 66 5.18 7.31 2.26
N ARG A 67 5.75 7.44 1.06
CA ARG A 67 5.85 8.71 0.34
C ARG A 67 5.01 8.60 -0.91
N SER A 68 4.36 9.69 -1.29
CA SER A 68 3.80 9.82 -2.63
C SER A 68 4.91 9.70 -3.68
N GLU A 69 4.54 9.39 -4.92
CA GLU A 69 5.51 9.28 -6.00
C GLU A 69 6.27 10.60 -6.24
N ILE A 70 5.58 11.74 -6.10
CA ILE A 70 6.18 13.07 -6.26
C ILE A 70 7.24 13.33 -5.18
N GLU A 71 6.93 13.02 -3.92
CA GLU A 71 7.88 13.17 -2.80
C GLU A 71 9.07 12.22 -2.96
N ALA A 72 8.83 10.99 -3.42
CA ALA A 72 9.89 10.02 -3.68
C ALA A 72 10.84 10.52 -4.78
N LEU A 73 10.32 11.03 -5.90
CA LEU A 73 11.12 11.60 -6.99
C LEU A 73 11.92 12.82 -6.55
N ALA A 74 11.32 13.75 -5.81
CA ALA A 74 12.00 14.93 -5.28
C ALA A 74 13.16 14.53 -4.34
N ALA A 75 12.94 13.55 -3.46
CA ALA A 75 13.97 13.03 -2.59
C ALA A 75 15.12 12.36 -3.36
N LEU A 76 14.80 11.57 -4.40
CA LEU A 76 15.79 10.94 -5.26
C LEU A 76 16.59 11.98 -6.06
N GLN A 77 15.95 13.04 -6.56
CA GLN A 77 16.61 14.13 -7.27
C GLN A 77 17.62 14.85 -6.35
N ALA A 78 17.24 15.12 -5.09
CA ALA A 78 18.15 15.70 -4.10
C ALA A 78 19.37 14.80 -3.81
N ILE A 79 19.16 13.48 -3.73
CA ILE A 79 20.25 12.52 -3.57
C ILE A 79 21.17 12.54 -4.79
N ALA A 80 20.60 12.49 -6.00
CA ALA A 80 21.32 12.46 -7.26
C ALA A 80 22.16 13.72 -7.50
N GLY A 81 21.70 14.89 -7.02
CA GLY A 81 22.44 16.14 -7.09
C GLY A 81 23.78 16.15 -6.34
N ARG A 82 24.04 15.15 -5.48
CA ARG A 82 25.32 14.97 -4.79
C ARG A 82 26.33 14.13 -5.58
N ASN A 83 25.94 13.59 -6.73
CA ASN A 83 26.85 12.79 -7.55
C ASN A 83 27.79 13.71 -8.34
N HIS A 84 29.08 13.39 -8.32
CA HIS A 84 30.08 14.03 -9.18
C HIS A 84 30.53 13.04 -10.25
N ARG A 85 30.53 13.46 -11.52
CA ARG A 85 31.24 12.72 -12.57
C ARG A 85 32.74 12.93 -12.34
N ARG A 86 33.47 11.85 -12.12
CA ARG A 86 34.94 11.87 -12.26
C ARG A 86 35.30 12.02 -13.73
#